data_AF-A0A484Z9B1-F1
#
_entry.id   AF-A0A484Z9B1-F1
#
_cell.length_a   1.000
_cell.length_b   1.000
_cell.length_c   1.000
_cell.angle_alpha   90.00
_cell.angle_beta   90.00
_cell.angle_gamma   90.00
#
_symmetry.space_group_name_H-M   'P 1'
#
loop_
_entity.id
_entity.type
_entity.pdbx_description
1 polymer ?
#
loop_
_entity_poly.entity_id
_entity_poly.type
_entity_poly.pdbx_seq_one_letter_code
_entity_poly.pdbx_strand_id
1 'polypeptide(L)'
;MAEVGIFVGTMYGNSLLVAEEAEAILVNQGHKATVYEDPELDDWKKYQDKYILVVTSTTGQGDLPDSIAPLYQGIKDRLGYQPDVHYGIIALGDSSYANFCGGGKQFDALLQEQSAQRVGEMLLIDAGEHPEPESESNPWVEHWATLLS
;
A
#
# COMPACT_ATOMS: atom_id res chain seq x y z
N MET A 1 -16.60 8.05 -8.49
CA MET A 1 -15.25 8.60 -8.77
C MET A 1 -14.53 8.62 -7.45
N ALA A 2 -13.79 7.55 -7.17
CA ALA A 2 -13.05 7.39 -5.93
C ALA A 2 -11.81 8.29 -5.91
N GLU A 3 -11.46 8.79 -4.73
CA GLU A 3 -10.17 9.41 -4.45
C GLU A 3 -9.31 8.40 -3.70
N VAL A 4 -8.11 8.11 -4.22
CA VAL A 4 -7.18 7.09 -3.72
C VAL A 4 -5.85 7.75 -3.35
N GLY A 5 -5.45 7.65 -2.09
CA GLY A 5 -4.11 8.04 -1.64
C GLY A 5 -3.17 6.85 -1.71
N ILE A 6 -2.11 6.93 -2.51
CA ILE A 6 -1.11 5.86 -2.66
C ILE A 6 0.11 6.21 -1.80
N PHE A 7 0.39 5.43 -0.76
CA PHE A 7 1.48 5.68 0.18
C PHE A 7 2.60 4.67 -0.03
N VAL A 8 3.81 5.16 -0.28
CA VAL A 8 4.94 4.34 -0.75
C VAL A 8 5.92 4.06 0.39
N GLY A 9 6.23 2.78 0.56
CA GLY A 9 7.31 2.28 1.40
C GLY A 9 8.39 1.65 0.53
N THR A 10 9.53 2.32 0.36
CA THR A 10 10.61 1.76 -0.46
C THR A 10 11.98 2.05 0.11
N MET A 11 12.91 1.12 -0.13
CA MET A 11 14.34 1.31 0.17
C MET A 11 15.14 1.68 -1.09
N TYR A 12 14.79 1.10 -2.23
CA TYR A 12 15.55 1.22 -3.49
C TYR A 12 14.71 1.70 -4.68
N GLY A 13 13.46 2.10 -4.48
CA GLY A 13 12.61 2.69 -5.52
C GLY A 13 11.67 1.72 -6.25
N ASN A 14 11.80 0.39 -6.07
CA ASN A 14 10.91 -0.56 -6.76
C ASN A 14 9.43 -0.36 -6.42
N SER A 15 9.12 -0.10 -5.14
CA SER A 15 7.75 0.16 -4.71
C SER A 15 7.21 1.49 -5.26
N LEU A 16 8.09 2.46 -5.54
CA LEU A 16 7.71 3.73 -6.15
C LEU A 16 7.25 3.53 -7.59
N LEU A 17 8.01 2.76 -8.37
CA LEU A 17 7.62 2.42 -9.75
C LEU A 17 6.22 1.79 -9.79
N VAL A 18 5.98 0.80 -8.93
CA VAL A 18 4.66 0.15 -8.80
C VAL A 18 3.56 1.15 -8.43
N ALA A 19 3.86 2.12 -7.56
CA ALA A 19 2.90 3.13 -7.14
C ALA A 19 2.56 4.12 -8.26
N GLU A 20 3.54 4.55 -9.05
CA GLU A 20 3.34 5.42 -10.22
C GLU A 20 2.50 4.73 -11.30
N GLU A 21 2.78 3.44 -11.56
CA GLU A 21 1.95 2.66 -12.50
C GLU A 21 0.54 2.45 -11.97
N ALA A 22 0.38 2.19 -10.67
CA ALA A 22 -0.93 2.10 -10.03
C ALA A 22 -1.72 3.41 -10.16
N GLU A 23 -1.07 4.56 -9.98
CA GLU A 23 -1.68 5.88 -10.20
C GLU A 23 -2.18 6.01 -11.64
N ALA A 24 -1.33 5.71 -12.62
CA ALA A 24 -1.68 5.79 -14.04
C ALA A 24 -2.89 4.92 -14.38
N ILE A 25 -2.94 3.68 -13.87
CA ILE A 25 -4.06 2.76 -14.07
C ILE A 25 -5.35 3.30 -13.47
N LEU A 26 -5.31 3.75 -12.21
CA LEU A 26 -6.48 4.30 -11.52
C LEU A 26 -7.02 5.55 -12.21
N VAL A 27 -6.13 6.45 -12.66
CA VAL A 27 -6.49 7.65 -13.42
C VAL A 27 -7.11 7.29 -14.77
N ASN A 28 -6.55 6.29 -15.48
CA ASN A 28 -7.09 5.83 -16.75
C ASN A 28 -8.49 5.20 -16.60
N GLN A 29 -8.79 4.59 -15.45
CA GLN A 29 -10.12 4.09 -15.11
C GLN A 29 -11.09 5.18 -14.60
N GLY A 30 -10.64 6.44 -14.51
CA GLY A 30 -11.47 7.58 -14.13
C GLY A 30 -11.55 7.84 -12.63
N HIS A 31 -10.65 7.26 -11.83
CA HIS A 31 -10.47 7.59 -10.42
C HIS A 31 -9.41 8.69 -10.25
N LYS A 32 -9.38 9.32 -9.08
CA LYS A 32 -8.33 10.30 -8.74
C LYS A 32 -7.33 9.62 -7.81
N ALA A 33 -6.13 9.35 -8.30
CA ALA A 33 -5.04 8.81 -7.51
C ALA A 33 -3.98 9.88 -7.25
N THR A 34 -3.25 9.75 -6.14
CA THR A 34 -2.12 10.63 -5.80
C THR A 34 -1.07 9.83 -5.04
N VAL A 35 0.16 9.83 -5.56
CA VAL A 35 1.32 9.15 -4.96
C VAL A 35 2.01 10.02 -3.90
N TYR A 36 2.34 9.39 -2.77
CA TYR A 36 3.10 9.96 -1.66
C TYR A 36 4.37 9.14 -1.43
N GLU A 37 5.51 9.67 -1.90
CA GLU A 37 6.83 9.06 -1.75
C GLU A 37 7.37 9.14 -0.31
N ASP A 38 7.14 10.29 0.33
CA ASP A 38 7.45 10.57 1.73
C ASP A 38 6.12 10.72 2.49
N PRO A 39 5.49 9.61 2.88
CA PRO A 39 4.14 9.63 3.42
C PRO A 39 4.11 10.25 4.83
N GLU A 40 3.38 11.36 4.98
CA GLU A 40 3.13 11.97 6.28
C GLU A 40 1.76 11.58 6.85
N LEU A 41 1.64 11.60 8.17
CA LEU A 41 0.37 11.33 8.84
C LEU A 41 -0.74 12.32 8.44
N ASP A 42 -0.38 13.57 8.16
CA ASP A 42 -1.35 14.58 7.76
C ASP A 42 -1.85 14.37 6.31
N ASP A 43 -1.08 13.69 5.47
CA ASP A 43 -1.56 13.22 4.17
C ASP A 43 -2.51 12.05 4.31
N TRP A 44 -2.20 11.09 5.18
CA TRP A 44 -3.10 9.97 5.49
C TRP A 44 -4.47 10.44 5.98
N LYS A 45 -4.50 11.45 6.85
CA LYS A 45 -5.76 12.01 7.38
C LYS A 45 -6.70 12.54 6.30
N LYS A 46 -6.19 12.95 5.14
CA LYS A 46 -7.01 13.44 4.02
C LYS A 46 -7.86 12.34 3.37
N TYR A 47 -7.56 11.07 3.67
CA TYR A 47 -8.23 9.89 3.11
C TYR A 47 -8.95 9.05 4.17
N GLN A 48 -9.24 9.62 5.35
CA GLN A 48 -9.92 8.90 6.44
C GLN A 48 -11.34 8.43 6.12
N ASP A 49 -11.97 9.05 5.12
CA ASP A 49 -13.31 8.75 4.61
C ASP A 49 -13.28 8.28 3.14
N LYS A 50 -12.11 7.83 2.67
CA LYS A 50 -11.83 7.53 1.26
C LYS A 50 -11.06 6.21 1.12
N TYR A 51 -10.43 6.03 -0.04
CA TYR A 51 -9.63 4.87 -0.37
C TYR A 51 -8.14 5.15 -0.22
N ILE A 52 -7.42 4.14 0.25
CA ILE A 52 -5.99 4.18 0.48
C ILE A 52 -5.36 2.96 -0.18
N LEU A 53 -4.20 3.14 -0.83
CA LEU A 53 -3.39 2.05 -1.34
C LEU A 53 -2.00 2.13 -0.72
N VAL A 54 -1.60 1.11 0.04
CA VAL A 54 -0.26 1.04 0.61
C VAL A 54 0.60 0.17 -0.29
N VAL A 55 1.69 0.74 -0.83
CA VAL A 55 2.65 0.02 -1.67
C VAL A 55 3.98 -0.02 -0.94
N THR A 56 4.30 -1.14 -0.29
CA THR A 56 5.49 -1.23 0.57
C THR A 56 6.36 -2.43 0.24
N SER A 57 7.67 -2.20 0.17
CA SER A 57 8.66 -3.27 0.23
C SER A 57 8.89 -3.71 1.66
N THR A 58 9.51 -4.87 1.83
CA THR A 58 9.98 -5.36 3.12
C THR A 58 11.50 -5.25 3.19
N THR A 59 12.04 -4.72 4.28
CA THR A 59 13.48 -4.59 4.50
C THR A 59 13.97 -5.51 5.61
N GLY A 60 15.23 -5.94 5.52
CA GLY A 60 15.90 -6.70 6.58
C GLY A 60 15.22 -8.04 6.88
N GLN A 61 14.72 -8.19 8.12
CA GLN A 61 14.06 -9.42 8.56
C GLN A 61 12.53 -9.30 8.63
N GLY A 62 11.90 -8.45 7.82
CA GLY A 62 10.44 -8.26 7.88
C GLY A 62 10.00 -6.86 8.27
N ASP A 63 10.94 -5.94 8.45
CA ASP A 63 10.68 -4.58 8.89
C ASP A 63 10.18 -3.70 7.74
N LEU A 64 9.56 -2.58 8.13
CA LEU A 64 9.15 -1.55 7.19
C LEU A 64 10.34 -0.67 6.78
N PRO A 65 10.38 -0.21 5.52
CA PRO A 65 11.35 0.78 5.08
C PRO A 65 11.25 2.07 5.89
N ASP A 66 12.38 2.75 6.08
CA ASP A 66 12.45 4.02 6.81
C ASP A 66 11.56 5.12 6.20
N SER A 67 11.24 5.03 4.90
CA SER A 67 10.34 5.97 4.23
C SER A 67 8.91 5.92 4.78
N ILE A 68 8.41 4.74 5.17
CA ILE A 68 7.02 4.54 5.59
C ILE A 68 6.87 4.20 7.07
N ALA A 69 7.96 3.80 7.74
CA ALA A 69 7.95 3.50 9.17
C ALA A 69 7.40 4.66 10.05
N PRO A 70 7.71 5.95 9.80
CA PRO A 70 7.13 7.05 10.55
C PRO A 70 5.61 7.16 10.40
N LEU A 71 5.09 6.92 9.18
CA LEU A 71 3.65 6.89 8.93
C LEU A 71 3.00 5.76 9.73
N TYR A 72 3.56 4.55 9.67
CA TYR A 72 3.03 3.38 10.39
C TYR A 72 2.89 3.65 11.89
N GLN A 73 3.95 4.19 12.51
CA GLN A 73 3.92 4.56 13.93
C GLN A 73 2.90 5.67 14.20
N GLY A 74 2.82 6.68 13.31
CA GLY A 74 1.84 7.76 13.42
C GLY A 74 0.39 7.26 13.39
N ILE A 75 0.07 6.31 12.50
CA ILE A 75 -1.26 5.69 12.42
C ILE A 75 -1.57 4.92 13.70
N LYS A 76 -0.61 4.10 14.15
CA LYS A 76 -0.75 3.28 15.35
C LYS A 76 -0.98 4.12 16.61
N ASP A 77 -0.20 5.18 16.78
CA ASP A 77 -0.21 5.96 18.01
C ASP A 77 -1.31 7.02 18.07
N ARG A 78 -1.75 7.55 16.90
CA ARG A 78 -2.61 8.74 16.86
C ARG A 78 -4.01 8.54 16.27
N LEU A 79 -4.23 7.53 15.42
CA LEU A 79 -5.52 7.38 14.74
C LEU A 79 -6.46 6.45 15.51
N GLY A 80 -6.01 5.23 15.80
CA GLY A 80 -6.69 4.28 16.69
C GLY A 80 -7.99 3.67 16.16
N TYR A 81 -8.93 4.45 15.61
CA TYR A 81 -10.21 3.96 15.11
C TYR A 81 -10.57 4.63 13.77
N GLN A 82 -10.70 3.83 12.71
CA GLN A 82 -10.82 4.28 11.32
C GLN A 82 -11.81 3.43 10.50
N PRO A 83 -13.10 3.35 10.87
CA PRO A 83 -14.07 2.45 10.23
C PRO A 83 -14.46 2.82 8.80
N ASP A 84 -14.28 4.10 8.44
CA ASP A 84 -14.63 4.64 7.13
C ASP A 84 -13.47 4.57 6.12
N VAL A 85 -12.27 4.20 6.58
CA VAL A 85 -11.11 3.99 5.72
C VAL A 85 -11.28 2.68 4.96
N HIS A 86 -11.19 2.78 3.65
CA HIS A 86 -11.11 1.63 2.77
C HIS A 86 -9.68 1.52 2.24
N TYR A 87 -9.07 0.34 2.29
CA TYR A 87 -7.67 0.22 1.88
C TYR A 87 -7.33 -1.03 1.07
N GLY A 88 -6.31 -0.92 0.22
CA GLY A 88 -5.63 -2.01 -0.47
C GLY A 88 -4.14 -2.03 -0.09
N ILE A 89 -3.49 -3.18 -0.26
CA ILE A 89 -2.07 -3.34 0.03
C ILE A 89 -1.39 -4.10 -1.12
N ILE A 90 -0.28 -3.54 -1.59
CA ILE A 90 0.68 -4.21 -2.45
C ILE A 90 1.98 -4.34 -1.65
N ALA A 91 2.33 -5.58 -1.32
CA ALA A 91 3.52 -5.89 -0.57
C ALA A 91 4.57 -6.51 -1.50
N LEU A 92 5.76 -5.90 -1.52
CA LEU A 92 6.92 -6.44 -2.22
C LEU A 92 7.84 -7.11 -1.20
N GLY A 93 8.30 -8.31 -1.50
CA GLY A 93 9.23 -9.06 -0.66
C GLY A 93 10.00 -10.09 -1.47
N ASP A 94 10.82 -10.88 -0.79
CA ASP A 94 11.55 -12.00 -1.37
C ASP A 94 11.28 -13.23 -0.50
N SER A 95 10.77 -14.31 -1.11
CA SER A 95 10.41 -15.54 -0.39
C SER A 95 11.60 -16.29 0.19
N SER A 96 12.83 -15.94 -0.22
CA SER A 96 14.08 -16.43 0.38
C SER A 96 14.24 -15.99 1.84
N TYR A 97 13.57 -14.91 2.25
CA TYR A 97 13.55 -14.43 3.61
C TYR A 97 12.40 -15.05 4.41
N ALA A 98 12.67 -15.40 5.67
CA ALA A 98 11.67 -16.04 6.55
C ALA A 98 10.38 -15.21 6.70
N ASN A 99 10.50 -13.88 6.65
CA ASN A 99 9.37 -12.95 6.80
C ASN A 99 8.97 -12.34 5.45
N PHE A 100 8.54 -13.22 4.53
CA PHE A 100 8.03 -12.84 3.22
C PHE A 100 6.87 -11.84 3.34
N CYS A 101 7.03 -10.67 2.71
CA CYS A 101 6.08 -9.56 2.71
C CYS A 101 5.66 -9.08 4.12
N GLY A 102 6.58 -9.14 5.08
CA GLY A 102 6.32 -8.73 6.47
C GLY A 102 5.82 -7.29 6.61
N GLY A 103 6.30 -6.37 5.76
CA GLY A 103 5.88 -4.97 5.80
C GLY A 103 4.39 -4.77 5.52
N GLY A 104 3.90 -5.32 4.40
CA GLY A 104 2.48 -5.22 4.04
C GLY A 104 1.57 -5.92 5.03
N LYS A 105 1.98 -7.08 5.56
CA LYS A 105 1.23 -7.82 6.59
C LYS A 105 1.10 -7.04 7.90
N GLN A 106 2.13 -6.29 8.30
CA GLN A 106 2.06 -5.42 9.47
C GLN A 106 1.05 -4.28 9.26
N PHE A 107 1.03 -3.68 8.07
CA PHE A 107 0.02 -2.66 7.72
C PHE A 107 -1.40 -3.21 7.74
N ASP A 108 -1.62 -4.38 7.13
CA ASP A 108 -2.93 -5.06 7.15
C ASP A 108 -3.40 -5.27 8.59
N ALA A 109 -2.56 -5.88 9.43
CA ALA A 109 -2.88 -6.15 10.83
C ALA A 109 -3.23 -4.86 11.60
N LEU A 110 -2.42 -3.81 11.44
CA LEU A 110 -2.66 -2.53 12.10
C LEU A 110 -3.99 -1.89 11.67
N LEU A 111 -4.32 -1.92 10.38
CA LEU A 111 -5.53 -1.30 9.86
C LEU A 111 -6.78 -2.11 10.24
N GLN A 112 -6.69 -3.44 10.24
CA GLN A 112 -7.75 -4.33 10.75
C GLN A 112 -8.02 -4.08 12.24
N GLU A 113 -6.97 -3.95 13.07
CA GLU A 113 -7.12 -3.61 14.50
C GLU A 113 -7.88 -2.29 14.71
N GLN A 114 -7.71 -1.33 13.80
CA GLN A 114 -8.37 -0.03 13.83
C GLN A 114 -9.75 -0.03 13.14
N SER A 115 -10.28 -1.20 12.77
CA SER A 115 -11.57 -1.38 12.08
C SER A 115 -11.65 -0.81 10.66
N ALA A 116 -10.51 -0.53 10.01
CA ALA A 116 -10.50 -0.13 8.61
C ALA A 116 -10.88 -1.32 7.71
N GLN A 117 -11.50 -1.00 6.57
CA GLN A 117 -12.09 -1.99 5.66
C GLN A 117 -11.13 -2.31 4.53
N ARG A 118 -10.70 -3.58 4.44
CA ARG A 118 -9.88 -4.02 3.30
C ARG A 118 -10.76 -4.17 2.06
N VAL A 119 -10.31 -3.59 0.95
CA VAL A 119 -10.90 -3.75 -0.37
C VAL A 119 -10.12 -4.82 -1.12
N GLY A 120 -10.75 -5.97 -1.36
CA GLY A 120 -10.11 -7.09 -2.05
C GLY A 120 -9.05 -7.82 -1.21
N GLU A 121 -8.19 -8.56 -1.90
CA GLU A 121 -7.09 -9.32 -1.31
C GLU A 121 -5.76 -8.58 -1.52
N MET A 122 -4.89 -8.60 -0.51
CA MET A 122 -3.55 -8.02 -0.60
C MET A 122 -2.73 -8.73 -1.68
N LEU A 123 -2.01 -7.96 -2.50
CA LEU A 123 -1.04 -8.51 -3.44
C LEU A 123 0.29 -8.75 -2.73
N LEU A 124 0.85 -9.95 -2.93
CA LEU A 124 2.18 -10.33 -2.44
C LEU A 124 3.06 -10.62 -3.64
N ILE A 125 4.04 -9.75 -3.89
CA ILE A 125 4.99 -9.89 -5.00
C ILE A 125 6.29 -10.45 -4.46
N ASP A 126 6.74 -11.55 -5.07
CA ASP A 126 8.04 -12.15 -4.79
C ASP A 126 9.07 -11.69 -5.81
N ALA A 127 9.99 -10.81 -5.38
CA ALA A 127 11.09 -10.30 -6.19
C ALA A 127 12.09 -11.41 -6.62
N GLY A 128 12.11 -12.55 -5.92
CA GLY A 128 12.95 -13.70 -6.28
C GLY A 128 12.42 -14.47 -7.49
N GLU A 129 11.11 -14.60 -7.62
CA GLU A 129 10.45 -15.26 -8.75
C GLU A 129 10.08 -14.28 -9.87
N HIS A 130 9.68 -13.06 -9.50
CA HIS A 130 9.20 -12.01 -10.39
C HIS A 130 10.07 -10.76 -10.24
N PRO A 131 11.15 -10.62 -11.05
CA PRO A 131 12.06 -9.47 -10.94
C PRO A 131 11.42 -8.15 -11.39
N GLU A 132 10.34 -8.21 -12.17
CA GLU A 132 9.55 -7.08 -12.66
C GLU A 132 8.23 -7.04 -11.89
N PRO A 133 8.15 -6.30 -10.75
CA PRO A 133 6.94 -6.28 -9.93
C PRO A 133 5.72 -5.69 -10.66
N GLU A 134 5.94 -4.82 -11.66
CA GLU A 134 4.91 -4.25 -12.53
C GLU A 134 4.02 -5.30 -13.21
N SER A 135 4.59 -6.45 -13.58
CA SER A 135 3.86 -7.48 -14.31
C SER A 135 2.75 -8.11 -13.47
N GLU A 136 2.94 -8.14 -12.15
CA GLU A 136 1.98 -8.65 -11.18
C GLU A 136 1.11 -7.53 -10.58
N SER A 137 1.69 -6.35 -10.34
CA SER A 137 0.94 -5.24 -9.76
C SER A 137 -0.10 -4.66 -10.70
N ASN A 138 0.23 -4.49 -11.98
CA ASN A 138 -0.67 -3.84 -12.93
C ASN A 138 -2.01 -4.57 -13.12
N PRO A 139 -2.05 -5.87 -13.42
CA PRO A 139 -3.32 -6.59 -13.52
C PRO A 139 -4.08 -6.62 -12.19
N TRP A 140 -3.38 -6.64 -11.06
CA TRP A 140 -4.01 -6.58 -9.75
C TRP A 140 -4.66 -5.21 -9.49
N VAL A 141 -3.97 -4.10 -9.79
CA VAL A 141 -4.51 -2.75 -9.63
C VAL A 141 -5.70 -2.55 -10.57
N GLU A 142 -5.62 -3.05 -11.81
CA GLU A 142 -6.73 -3.00 -12.74
C GLU A 142 -7.98 -3.68 -12.17
N HIS A 143 -7.82 -4.86 -11.56
CA HIS A 143 -8.91 -5.56 -10.90
C HIS A 143 -9.40 -4.83 -9.64
N TRP A 144 -8.48 -4.40 -8.78
CA TRP A 144 -8.78 -3.68 -7.55
C TRP A 144 -9.55 -2.39 -7.80
N ALA A 145 -9.19 -1.65 -8.86
CA ALA A 145 -9.87 -0.44 -9.29
C ALA A 145 -11.37 -0.67 -9.57
N THR A 146 -11.74 -1.84 -10.11
CA THR A 146 -13.16 -2.20 -10.34
C THR A 146 -13.97 -2.39 -9.06
N LEU A 147 -13.31 -2.58 -7.92
CA LEU A 147 -13.94 -2.70 -6.61
C LEU A 147 -14.19 -1.33 -5.96
N LEU A 148 -13.62 -0.26 -6.51
CA LEU A 148 -13.79 1.11 -6.02
C LEU A 148 -15.11 1.69 -6.56
N SER A 149 -15.91 2.29 -5.67
CA SER A 149 -17.20 2.93 -6.02
C SER A 149 -17.10 4.44 -6.20
#